data_AF-A0A1S9CC17-F1
#
_entry.id   AF-A0A1S9CC17-F1
#
_cell.length_a   1.000
_cell.length_b   1.000
_cell.length_c   1.000
_cell.angle_alpha   90.00
_cell.angle_beta   90.00
_cell.angle_gamma   90.00
#
_symmetry.space_group_name_H-M   'P 1'
#
loop_
_entity.id
_entity.type
_entity.pdbx_description
1 polymer ?
#
loop_
_entity_poly.entity_id
_entity_poly.type
_entity_poly.pdbx_seq_one_letter_code
_entity_poly.pdbx_strand_id
1 'polypeptide(L)'
;MIDKDKIILMSKLAILDSDPQMKQSRKIAAKYSKDFIYVKNLWTQIFISIMLVVIIAIHVLWRIQYGMQFPSSITEMLDIAIPYVIVIFSLIIFYTILSTLVYKKMYRRATMKIAKYDKIMDELKNLSTGEEIAYEKFFAS
;
A
#
# COMPACT_ATOMS: atom_id res chain seq x y z
N MET A 1 15.39 40.12 -10.90
CA MET A 1 15.56 38.96 -11.82
C MET A 1 14.77 37.83 -11.19
N ILE A 2 13.86 37.17 -11.91
CA ILE A 2 13.20 35.97 -11.38
C ILE A 2 14.32 34.98 -11.03
N ASP A 3 14.46 34.69 -9.74
CA ASP A 3 15.61 33.94 -9.26
C ASP A 3 15.59 32.55 -9.90
N LYS A 4 16.68 32.16 -10.57
CA LYS A 4 16.75 30.90 -11.33
C LYS A 4 16.37 29.71 -10.45
N ASP A 5 16.70 29.80 -9.16
CA ASP A 5 16.38 28.80 -8.15
C ASP A 5 14.87 28.61 -7.96
N LYS A 6 14.09 29.69 -8.03
CA LYS A 6 12.62 29.66 -7.96
C LYS A 6 12.03 28.90 -9.14
N ILE A 7 12.51 29.17 -10.36
CA ILE A 7 12.09 28.48 -11.59
C ILE A 7 12.43 26.99 -11.51
N ILE A 8 13.63 26.66 -11.02
CA ILE A 8 14.08 25.27 -10.85
C ILE A 8 13.18 24.54 -9.84
N LEU A 9 12.86 25.15 -8.70
CA LEU A 9 12.00 24.55 -7.67
C LEU A 9 10.55 24.37 -8.17
N MET A 10 9.98 25.39 -8.84
CA MET A 10 8.65 25.28 -9.45
C MET A 10 8.60 24.19 -10.52
N SER A 11 9.64 24.07 -11.35
CA SER A 11 9.73 23.01 -12.37
C SER A 11 9.81 21.62 -11.74
N LYS A 12 10.57 21.46 -10.64
CA LYS A 12 10.65 20.20 -9.88
C LYS A 12 9.30 19.82 -9.26
N LEU A 13 8.55 20.79 -8.73
CA LEU A 13 7.19 20.56 -8.22
C LEU A 13 6.23 20.15 -9.34
N ALA A 14 6.27 20.83 -10.49
CA ALA A 14 5.43 20.49 -11.64
C ALA A 14 5.67 19.06 -12.13
N ILE A 15 6.94 18.61 -12.18
CA ILE A 15 7.27 17.22 -12.51
C ILE A 15 6.68 16.25 -11.48
N LEU A 16 6.80 16.55 -10.18
CA LEU A 16 6.23 15.71 -9.12
C LEU A 16 4.70 15.64 -9.17
N ASP A 17 4.03 16.76 -9.49
CA ASP A 17 2.57 16.84 -9.62
C ASP A 17 2.05 16.16 -10.88
N SER A 18 2.84 16.15 -11.96
CA SER A 18 2.50 15.45 -13.21
C SER A 18 2.48 13.92 -13.04
N ASP A 19 3.09 13.39 -11.99
CA ASP A 19 3.11 11.96 -11.73
C ASP A 19 1.70 11.46 -11.30
N PRO A 20 1.09 10.54 -12.07
CA PRO A 20 -0.27 10.05 -11.79
C PRO A 20 -0.39 9.33 -10.44
N GLN A 21 0.71 8.78 -9.91
CA GLN A 21 0.76 8.13 -8.61
C GLN A 21 0.84 9.13 -7.44
N MET A 22 1.06 10.42 -7.71
CA MET A 22 1.20 11.43 -6.65
C MET A 22 -0.11 11.64 -5.88
N LYS A 23 -1.25 11.63 -6.57
CA LYS A 23 -2.58 11.71 -5.93
C LYS A 23 -2.83 10.51 -5.02
N GLN A 24 -2.39 9.32 -5.43
CA GLN A 24 -2.53 8.10 -4.63
C GLN A 24 -1.57 8.11 -3.43
N SER A 25 -0.34 8.58 -3.63
CA SER A 25 0.66 8.72 -2.57
C SER A 25 0.18 9.69 -1.49
N ARG A 26 -0.41 10.83 -1.87
CA ARG A 26 -1.08 11.77 -0.95
C ARG A 26 -2.16 11.10 -0.11
N LYS A 27 -3.04 10.32 -0.74
CA LYS A 27 -4.08 9.56 -0.01
C LYS A 27 -3.51 8.51 0.94
N ILE A 28 -2.38 7.88 0.59
CA ILE A 28 -1.75 6.85 1.43
C ILE A 28 -1.11 7.49 2.66
N ALA A 29 -0.33 8.55 2.47
CA ALA A 29 0.38 9.21 3.57
C ALA A 29 -0.52 10.05 4.49
N ALA A 30 -1.69 10.49 4.00
CA ALA A 30 -2.69 11.14 4.84
C ALA A 30 -3.30 10.20 5.89
N LYS A 31 -3.14 8.88 5.73
CA LYS A 31 -3.62 7.88 6.70
C LYS A 31 -2.50 7.46 7.63
N TYR A 32 -2.83 7.08 8.86
CA TYR A 32 -1.88 6.46 9.76
C TYR A 32 -1.35 5.14 9.16
N SER A 33 -0.04 4.93 9.32
CA SER A 33 0.67 3.77 8.74
C SER A 33 0.07 2.43 9.15
N LYS A 34 -0.29 2.29 10.43
CA LYS A 34 -0.91 1.07 10.99
C LYS A 34 -2.27 0.80 10.36
N ASP A 35 -3.13 1.80 10.28
CA ASP A 35 -4.48 1.67 9.73
C ASP A 35 -4.45 1.32 8.24
N PHE A 36 -3.54 1.94 7.49
CA PHE A 36 -3.37 1.65 6.07
C PHE A 36 -2.96 0.19 5.83
N ILE A 37 -1.97 -0.30 6.59
CA ILE A 37 -1.48 -1.67 6.48
C ILE A 37 -2.57 -2.66 6.91
N TYR A 38 -3.27 -2.37 8.01
CA TYR A 38 -4.32 -3.24 8.53
C TYR A 38 -5.49 -3.39 7.56
N VAL A 39 -6.04 -2.30 7.05
CA VAL A 39 -7.17 -2.32 6.09
C VAL A 39 -6.78 -3.07 4.82
N LYS A 40 -5.56 -2.85 4.32
CA LYS A 40 -5.08 -3.54 3.12
C LYS A 40 -4.82 -5.02 3.37
N ASN A 41 -4.34 -5.39 4.55
CA ASN A 41 -4.17 -6.78 4.92
C ASN A 41 -5.52 -7.50 5.04
N LEU A 42 -6.55 -6.88 5.63
CA LEU A 42 -7.90 -7.44 5.67
C LEU A 42 -8.46 -7.73 4.28
N TRP A 43 -8.32 -6.79 3.35
CA TRP A 43 -8.73 -7.01 1.95
C TRP A 43 -7.98 -8.18 1.30
N THR A 44 -6.67 -8.28 1.54
CA THR A 44 -5.87 -9.40 1.06
C THR A 44 -6.33 -10.73 1.68
N GLN A 45 -6.63 -10.76 2.97
CA GLN A 45 -7.15 -11.95 3.65
C GLN A 45 -8.50 -12.39 3.10
N ILE A 46 -9.46 -11.46 2.90
CA ILE A 46 -10.76 -11.77 2.29
C ILE A 46 -10.58 -12.38 0.90
N PHE A 47 -9.73 -11.78 0.07
CA PHE A 47 -9.48 -12.28 -1.28
C PHE A 47 -8.89 -13.68 -1.29
N ILE A 48 -7.90 -13.93 -0.41
CA ILE A 48 -7.27 -15.25 -0.27
C ILE A 48 -8.27 -16.27 0.24
N SER A 49 -9.11 -15.92 1.22
CA SER A 49 -10.17 -16.79 1.73
C SER A 49 -11.14 -17.20 0.62
N ILE A 50 -11.57 -16.26 -0.23
CA ILE A 50 -12.44 -16.57 -1.37
C ILE A 50 -11.73 -17.51 -2.37
N MET A 51 -10.48 -17.22 -2.72
CA MET A 51 -9.70 -18.07 -3.63
C MET A 51 -9.49 -19.48 -3.07
N LEU A 52 -9.22 -19.60 -1.77
CA LEU A 52 -9.09 -20.89 -1.09
C LEU A 52 -10.39 -21.70 -1.16
N VAL A 53 -11.54 -21.08 -0.89
CA VAL A 53 -12.84 -21.75 -1.00
C VAL A 53 -13.06 -22.28 -2.42
N VAL A 54 -12.74 -21.49 -3.44
CA VAL A 54 -12.87 -21.90 -4.85
C VAL A 54 -11.94 -23.08 -5.18
N ILE A 55 -10.68 -23.03 -4.76
CA ILE A 55 -9.71 -24.11 -5.01
C ILE A 55 -10.16 -25.40 -4.31
N ILE A 56 -10.60 -25.31 -3.06
CA ILE A 56 -11.09 -26.46 -2.30
C ILE A 56 -12.34 -27.04 -2.96
N ALA A 57 -13.29 -26.20 -3.39
CA ALA A 57 -14.49 -26.65 -4.08
C ALA A 57 -14.15 -27.41 -5.38
N ILE A 58 -13.24 -26.87 -6.21
CA ILE A 58 -12.77 -27.54 -7.43
C ILE A 58 -12.11 -28.88 -7.09
N HIS A 59 -11.26 -28.91 -6.07
CA HIS A 59 -10.55 -30.12 -5.69
C HIS A 59 -11.49 -31.21 -5.17
N VAL A 60 -12.49 -30.84 -4.36
CA VAL A 60 -13.53 -31.76 -3.87
C VAL A 60 -14.37 -32.30 -5.04
N LEU A 61 -14.82 -31.44 -5.95
CA LEU A 61 -15.56 -31.87 -7.15
C LEU A 61 -14.75 -32.86 -7.99
N TRP A 62 -13.45 -32.61 -8.15
CA TRP A 62 -12.56 -33.49 -8.90
C TRP A 62 -12.38 -34.86 -8.22
N ARG A 63 -12.26 -34.86 -6.89
CA ARG A 63 -12.19 -36.11 -6.11
C ARG A 63 -13.50 -36.91 -6.19
N ILE A 64 -14.65 -36.25 -6.15
CA ILE A 64 -15.96 -36.90 -6.35
C ILE A 64 -16.02 -37.57 -7.73
N GLN A 65 -15.55 -36.90 -8.78
CA GLN A 65 -15.52 -37.46 -10.13
C GLN A 65 -14.66 -38.74 -10.25
N TYR A 66 -13.59 -38.85 -9.47
CA TYR A 66 -12.74 -40.05 -9.43
C TYR A 66 -13.21 -41.14 -8.46
N GLY A 67 -14.45 -41.06 -7.97
CA GLY A 67 -15.04 -42.10 -7.13
C GLY A 67 -14.66 -42.02 -5.66
N MET A 68 -14.37 -40.81 -5.15
CA MET A 68 -14.20 -40.60 -3.71
C MET A 68 -15.47 -41.05 -2.98
N GLN A 69 -15.32 -42.03 -2.09
CA GLN A 69 -16.39 -42.43 -1.18
C GLN A 69 -16.58 -41.31 -0.15
N PHE A 70 -17.84 -40.92 0.06
CA PHE A 70 -18.15 -39.99 1.14
C PHE A 70 -17.78 -40.63 2.48
N PRO A 71 -17.13 -39.89 3.39
CA PRO A 71 -16.76 -40.42 4.69
C PRO A 71 -18.01 -40.91 5.42
N SER A 72 -17.94 -42.14 5.91
CA SER A 72 -19.04 -42.81 6.60
C SER A 72 -19.03 -42.52 8.11
N SER A 73 -17.87 -42.07 8.61
CA SER A 73 -17.62 -41.74 10.01
C SER A 73 -17.04 -40.34 10.18
N ILE A 74 -17.23 -39.76 11.37
CA ILE A 74 -16.67 -38.45 11.74
C ILE A 74 -15.14 -38.49 11.70
N THR A 75 -14.53 -39.61 12.08
CA THR A 75 -13.07 -39.83 12.03
C THR A 75 -12.52 -39.76 10.61
N GLU A 76 -13.15 -40.43 9.64
CA GLU A 76 -12.74 -40.35 8.22
C GLU A 76 -12.90 -38.93 7.67
N MET A 77 -13.95 -38.21 8.11
CA MET A 77 -14.14 -36.81 7.72
C MET A 77 -13.01 -35.92 8.25
N LEU A 78 -12.56 -36.14 9.49
CA LEU A 78 -11.45 -35.40 10.08
C LEU A 78 -10.12 -35.71 9.38
N ASP A 79 -9.84 -36.96 9.07
CA ASP A 79 -8.61 -37.35 8.35
C ASP A 79 -8.51 -36.69 6.97
N ILE A 80 -9.65 -36.56 6.29
CA ILE A 80 -9.72 -35.83 5.01
C ILE A 80 -9.59 -34.32 5.24
N ALA A 81 -10.20 -33.75 6.28
CA ALA A 81 -10.26 -32.30 6.51
C ALA A 81 -8.96 -31.69 7.06
N ILE A 82 -8.26 -32.38 7.96
CA ILE A 82 -7.02 -31.93 8.62
C ILE A 82 -5.96 -31.40 7.63
N PRO A 83 -5.61 -32.10 6.53
CA PRO A 83 -4.61 -31.59 5.60
C PRO A 83 -5.03 -30.26 4.94
N TYR A 84 -6.31 -30.05 4.64
CA TYR A 84 -6.79 -28.77 4.10
C TYR A 84 -6.67 -27.65 5.13
N VAL A 85 -6.98 -27.93 6.40
CA VAL A 85 -6.85 -26.93 7.48
C VAL A 85 -5.40 -26.49 7.63
N ILE A 86 -4.44 -27.44 7.58
CA ILE A 86 -3.00 -27.13 7.65
C ILE A 86 -2.57 -26.24 6.48
N VAL A 87 -3.00 -26.57 5.25
CA VAL A 87 -2.69 -25.79 4.05
C VAL A 87 -3.28 -24.38 4.13
N ILE A 88 -4.54 -24.25 4.56
CA ILE A 88 -5.20 -22.95 4.76
C ILE A 88 -4.43 -22.11 5.77
N PHE A 89 -4.13 -22.66 6.95
CA PHE A 89 -3.40 -21.94 8.00
C PHE A 89 -2.02 -21.49 7.54
N SER A 90 -1.28 -22.37 6.86
CA SER A 90 0.03 -22.05 6.30
C SER A 90 -0.03 -20.90 5.31
N LEU A 91 -1.00 -20.93 4.38
CA LEU A 91 -1.21 -19.86 3.40
C LEU A 91 -1.60 -18.53 4.05
N ILE A 92 -2.51 -18.54 5.04
CA ILE A 92 -2.92 -17.32 5.74
C ILE A 92 -1.73 -16.65 6.42
N ILE A 93 -0.90 -17.42 7.12
CA ILE A 93 0.29 -16.90 7.81
C ILE A 93 1.28 -16.33 6.78
N PHE A 94 1.58 -17.10 5.73
CA PHE A 94 2.51 -16.69 4.69
C PHE A 94 2.08 -15.38 4.02
N TYR A 95 0.82 -15.28 3.60
CA TYR A 95 0.31 -14.09 2.93
C TYR A 95 0.15 -12.90 3.87
N THR A 96 -0.15 -13.12 5.15
CA THR A 96 -0.19 -12.03 6.15
C THR A 96 1.18 -11.39 6.34
N ILE A 97 2.25 -12.19 6.36
CA ILE A 97 3.62 -11.68 6.44
C ILE A 97 3.98 -10.94 5.15
N LEU A 98 3.72 -11.56 4.00
CA LEU A 98 4.06 -11.00 2.70
C LEU A 98 3.32 -9.67 2.44
N SER A 99 2.02 -9.63 2.70
CA SER A 99 1.18 -8.43 2.55
C SER A 99 1.70 -7.30 3.45
N THR A 100 2.02 -7.60 4.71
CA THR A 100 2.54 -6.62 5.66
C THR A 100 3.83 -5.99 5.16
N LEU A 101 4.77 -6.81 4.66
CA LEU A 101 6.04 -6.32 4.10
C LEU A 101 5.81 -5.44 2.86
N VAL A 102 4.95 -5.88 1.94
CA VAL A 102 4.63 -5.13 0.71
C VAL A 102 3.97 -3.79 1.03
N TYR A 103 2.93 -3.79 1.87
CA TYR A 103 2.20 -2.57 2.21
C TYR A 103 3.03 -1.60 3.06
N LYS A 104 3.89 -2.11 3.95
CA LYS A 104 4.86 -1.27 4.68
C LYS A 104 5.86 -0.60 3.73
N LYS A 105 6.39 -1.34 2.75
CA LYS A 105 7.31 -0.80 1.74
C LYS A 105 6.62 0.25 0.87
N MET A 106 5.36 -0.01 0.48
CA MET A 106 4.56 0.92 -0.31
C MET A 106 4.24 2.20 0.46
N TYR A 107 3.82 2.08 1.72
CA TYR A 107 3.58 3.23 2.61
C TYR A 107 4.84 4.08 2.74
N ARG A 108 6.00 3.46 3.05
CA ARG A 108 7.28 4.18 3.18
C ARG A 108 7.64 4.94 1.91
N ARG A 109 7.44 4.33 0.73
CA ARG A 109 7.69 5.01 -0.55
C ARG A 109 6.79 6.22 -0.75
N ALA A 110 5.49 6.09 -0.44
CA ALA A 110 4.54 7.20 -0.54
C ALA A 110 4.91 8.35 0.42
N THR A 111 5.24 8.05 1.67
CA THR A 111 5.64 9.06 2.66
C THR A 111 6.93 9.77 2.27
N MET A 112 7.94 9.04 1.78
CA MET A 112 9.20 9.65 1.31
C MET A 112 8.96 10.58 0.11
N LYS A 113 8.05 10.21 -0.80
CA LYS A 113 7.72 11.03 -1.97
C LYS A 113 7.07 12.34 -1.58
N ILE A 114 6.17 12.32 -0.59
CA ILE A 114 5.54 13.53 -0.06
C ILE A 114 6.51 14.36 0.75
N ALA A 115 7.32 13.75 1.61
CA ALA A 115 8.34 14.48 2.35
C ALA A 115 9.31 15.23 1.43
N LYS A 116 9.65 14.65 0.26
CA LYS A 116 10.43 15.33 -0.77
C LYS A 116 9.68 16.51 -1.39
N TYR A 117 8.39 16.36 -1.65
CA TYR A 117 7.53 17.43 -2.17
C TYR A 117 7.43 18.59 -1.16
N ASP A 118 7.14 18.29 0.10
CA ASP A 118 7.00 19.28 1.18
C ASP A 118 8.32 20.03 1.39
N LYS A 119 9.46 19.33 1.38
CA LYS A 119 10.78 19.97 1.46
C LYS A 119 11.01 20.99 0.34
N ILE A 120 10.68 20.64 -0.92
CA ILE A 120 10.83 21.55 -2.06
C ILE A 120 9.88 22.75 -1.93
N MET A 121 8.68 22.53 -1.42
CA MET A 121 7.69 23.58 -1.18
C MET A 121 8.16 24.55 -0.08
N ASP A 122 8.71 24.04 1.01
CA ASP A 122 9.25 24.86 2.11
C ASP A 122 10.47 25.68 1.65
N GLU A 123 11.37 25.09 0.86
CA GLU A 123 12.48 25.80 0.23
C GLU A 123 11.99 26.96 -0.66
N LEU A 124 10.96 26.70 -1.47
CA LEU A 124 10.35 27.73 -2.33
C LEU A 124 9.70 28.85 -1.51
N LYS A 125 8.99 28.50 -0.44
CA LYS A 125 8.34 29.47 0.45
C LYS A 125 9.36 30.36 1.14
N ASN A 126 10.43 29.79 1.68
CA ASN A 126 11.50 30.53 2.36
C ASN A 126 12.19 31.52 1.41
N LEU A 127 12.43 31.11 0.15
CA LEU A 127 12.95 32.01 -0.88
C LEU A 127 12.00 33.18 -1.16
N SER A 128 10.70 32.91 -1.31
CA SER A 128 9.71 33.98 -1.55
C SER A 128 9.60 34.96 -0.39
N THR A 129 9.60 34.48 0.86
CA THR A 129 9.53 35.34 2.04
C THR A 129 10.81 36.16 2.22
N GLY A 130 11.98 35.58 1.91
CA GLY A 130 13.25 36.31 1.89
C GLY A 130 13.27 37.45 0.87
N GLU A 131 12.71 37.22 -0.33
CA GLU A 131 12.54 38.27 -1.35
C GLU A 131 11.65 39.40 -0.85
N GLU A 132 10.48 39.10 -0.28
CA GLU A 132 9.54 40.11 0.24
C GLU A 132 10.19 41.02 1.30
N ILE A 133 10.90 40.42 2.26
CA ILE A 133 11.60 41.17 3.32
C ILE A 133 12.73 42.05 2.75
N ALA A 134 13.46 41.55 1.75
CA ALA A 134 14.52 42.31 1.09
C ALA A 134 13.94 43.49 0.28
N TYR A 135 12.82 43.28 -0.39
CA TYR A 135 12.06 44.32 -1.07
C TYR A 135 11.60 45.41 -0.09
N GLU A 136 10.93 45.05 1.01
CA GLU A 136 10.49 46.04 2.01
C GLU A 136 11.64 46.89 2.56
N LYS A 137 12.79 46.29 2.87
CA LYS A 137 13.98 47.02 3.35
C LYS A 137 14.57 47.99 2.33
N PHE A 138 14.53 47.64 1.03
CA PHE A 138 15.06 48.48 -0.03
C PHE A 138 14.21 49.73 -0.28
N PHE A 139 12.88 49.63 -0.11
CA PHE A 139 11.97 50.77 -0.27
C PHE A 139 11.74 51.59 1.02
N ALA A 140 12.17 51.06 2.17
CA ALA A 140 12.11 51.75 3.46
C ALA A 140 13.40 52.53 3.83
N SER A 141 14.46 52.45 3.00
CA SER A 141 15.72 53.22 3.14
C SER A 141 15.77 54.39 2.16
#